data_AF-A0A1G8PBH4-F1
#
_entry.id   AF-A0A1G8PBH4-F1
#
_cell.length_a   1.000
_cell.length_b   1.000
_cell.length_c   1.000
_cell.angle_alpha   90.00
_cell.angle_beta   90.00
_cell.angle_gamma   90.00
#
_symmetry.space_group_name_H-M   'P 1'
#
loop_
_entity.id
_entity.type
_entity.pdbx_description
1 polymer ?
#
loop_
_entity_poly.entity_id
_entity_poly.type
_entity_poly.pdbx_seq_one_letter_code
_entity_poly.pdbx_strand_id
1 'polypeptide(L)'
;MSVSRRHVLQYAGAGILGVAALGVPLNTLQAKSASRLAAANMPKPFQSQLKIPPVLAPERTVLDSAGRRLSYYRIRQTPGLASILPHFTTPVLGYNGIIPGPTISVEQGTKISLRMDNLLPLVHPQYGHVLNTSTHLHGSASLPQFDGYASDLTPKGLCKDYE
;
A
#
# COMPACT_ATOMS: atom_id res chain seq x y z
N MET A 1 -61.60 1.88 25.85
CA MET A 1 -61.03 1.56 24.53
C MET A 1 -60.11 0.35 24.71
N SER A 2 -60.39 -0.79 24.06
CA SER A 2 -59.54 -1.98 24.22
C SER A 2 -58.30 -1.86 23.33
N VAL A 3 -57.12 -1.94 23.94
CA VAL A 3 -55.85 -1.95 23.21
C VAL A 3 -55.65 -3.35 22.65
N SER A 4 -55.63 -3.49 21.32
CA SER A 4 -55.39 -4.77 20.65
C SER A 4 -53.90 -5.07 20.57
N ARG A 5 -53.53 -6.35 20.41
CA ARG A 5 -52.13 -6.81 20.22
C ARG A 5 -51.42 -6.08 19.06
N ARG A 6 -52.18 -5.66 18.04
CA ARG A 6 -51.67 -4.88 16.90
C ARG A 6 -51.25 -3.46 17.30
N HIS A 7 -52.02 -2.81 18.18
CA HIS A 7 -51.66 -1.50 18.70
C HIS A 7 -50.41 -1.56 19.58
N VAL A 8 -50.26 -2.60 20.40
CA VAL A 8 -49.04 -2.80 21.22
C VAL A 8 -47.80 -2.95 20.33
N LEU A 9 -47.87 -3.73 19.25
CA LEU A 9 -46.76 -3.89 18.31
C LEU A 9 -46.44 -2.61 17.54
N GLN A 10 -47.45 -1.83 17.15
CA GLN A 10 -47.24 -0.54 16.48
C GLN A 10 -46.59 0.49 17.40
N TYR A 11 -47.02 0.56 18.67
CA TYR A 11 -46.41 1.46 19.65
C TYR A 11 -45.00 1.00 20.05
N ALA A 12 -44.77 -0.30 20.18
CA ALA A 12 -43.43 -0.86 20.43
C ALA A 12 -42.47 -0.59 19.25
N GLY A 13 -42.94 -0.79 18.01
CA GLY A 13 -42.15 -0.50 16.81
C GLY A 13 -41.83 0.99 16.66
N ALA A 14 -42.79 1.88 16.94
CA ALA A 14 -42.57 3.32 16.95
C ALA A 14 -41.62 3.77 18.08
N GLY A 15 -41.72 3.15 19.26
CA GLY A 15 -40.83 3.42 20.39
C GLY A 15 -39.38 3.00 20.12
N ILE A 16 -39.16 1.84 19.48
CA ILE A 16 -37.82 1.36 19.11
C ILE A 16 -37.16 2.27 18.07
N LEU A 17 -37.91 2.75 17.06
CA LEU A 17 -37.40 3.70 16.06
C LEU A 17 -37.12 5.09 16.65
N GLY A 18 -37.96 5.57 17.57
CA GLY A 18 -37.77 6.86 18.24
C GLY A 18 -36.57 6.88 19.20
N VAL A 19 -36.33 5.80 19.94
CA VAL A 19 -35.20 5.69 20.87
C VAL A 19 -33.88 5.48 20.13
N ALA A 20 -33.87 4.70 19.03
CA ALA A 20 -32.68 4.55 18.20
C ALA A 20 -32.24 5.88 17.54
N ALA A 21 -33.20 6.74 17.16
CA ALA A 21 -32.88 8.04 16.56
C ALA A 21 -32.30 9.08 17.54
N LEU A 22 -32.58 8.96 18.84
CA LEU A 22 -32.09 9.89 19.87
C LEU A 22 -30.79 9.41 20.54
N GLY A 23 -30.45 8.12 20.44
CA GLY A 23 -29.26 7.52 21.06
C GLY A 23 -28.07 7.33 20.13
N VAL A 24 -28.25 7.47 18.81
CA VAL A 24 -27.13 7.43 17.87
C VAL A 24 -26.54 8.84 17.78
N PRO A 25 -25.31 9.09 18.24
CA PRO A 25 -24.65 10.36 17.97
C PRO A 25 -24.58 10.56 16.46
N LEU A 26 -25.25 11.60 15.94
CA LEU A 26 -25.29 11.93 14.51
C LEU A 26 -23.89 12.10 13.86
N ASN A 27 -22.84 12.16 14.68
CA ASN A 27 -21.45 12.22 14.27
C ASN A 27 -20.85 10.87 13.83
N THR A 28 -21.52 9.73 14.07
CA THR A 28 -21.01 8.40 13.67
C THR A 28 -21.32 8.00 12.22
N LEU A 29 -22.03 8.85 11.47
CA LEU A 29 -22.32 8.63 10.04
C LEU A 29 -21.40 9.44 9.11
N GLN A 30 -20.23 9.87 9.57
CA GLN A 30 -19.16 10.35 8.68
C GLN A 30 -18.23 9.18 8.31
N ALA A 31 -18.67 8.35 7.38
CA ALA A 31 -17.85 7.28 6.77
C ALA A 31 -16.69 7.80 5.90
N LYS A 32 -16.50 9.13 5.83
CA LYS A 32 -15.35 9.76 5.20
C LYS A 32 -14.55 10.44 6.30
N SER A 33 -13.33 9.96 6.53
CA SER A 33 -12.34 10.72 7.29
C SER A 33 -12.29 12.14 6.71
N ALA A 34 -12.71 13.13 7.48
CA ALA A 34 -12.63 14.53 7.05
C ALA A 34 -11.16 14.85 6.80
N SER A 35 -10.86 15.44 5.64
CA SER A 35 -9.51 15.86 5.31
C SER A 35 -8.97 16.76 6.42
N ARG A 36 -7.76 16.47 6.93
CA ARG A 36 -7.05 17.35 7.86
C ARG A 36 -6.33 18.50 7.15
N LEU A 37 -6.39 18.56 5.82
CA LEU A 37 -5.77 19.60 5.03
C LEU A 37 -6.59 20.89 5.13
N ALA A 38 -5.93 22.01 5.38
CA ALA A 38 -6.60 23.31 5.37
C ALA A 38 -7.25 23.56 3.99
N ALA A 39 -8.42 24.21 3.98
CA ALA A 39 -9.16 24.46 2.74
C ALA A 39 -8.32 25.18 1.66
N ALA A 40 -7.47 26.12 2.07
CA ALA A 40 -6.55 26.84 1.17
C ALA A 40 -5.50 25.95 0.50
N ASN A 41 -5.20 24.78 1.09
CA ASN A 41 -4.21 23.83 0.58
C ASN A 41 -4.85 22.70 -0.23
N MET A 42 -6.17 22.65 -0.36
CA MET A 42 -6.86 21.64 -1.15
C MET A 42 -6.50 21.81 -2.63
N PRO A 43 -5.89 20.81 -3.29
CA PRO A 43 -5.50 20.94 -4.69
C PRO A 43 -6.75 20.98 -5.57
N LYS A 44 -6.70 21.79 -6.63
CA LYS A 44 -7.70 21.70 -7.69
C LYS A 44 -7.48 20.41 -8.50
N PRO A 45 -8.54 19.71 -8.92
CA PRO A 45 -8.40 18.55 -9.79
C PRO A 45 -7.65 18.86 -11.11
N PHE A 46 -6.94 17.87 -11.63
CA PHE A 46 -6.31 17.88 -12.96
C PHE A 46 -5.27 18.99 -13.19
N GLN A 47 -4.61 19.48 -12.14
CA GLN A 47 -3.54 20.49 -12.28
C GLN A 47 -2.14 19.90 -12.40
N SER A 48 -1.92 18.70 -11.83
CA SER A 48 -0.61 18.04 -11.85
C SER A 48 -0.45 17.17 -13.08
N GLN A 49 0.73 17.24 -13.69
CA GLN A 49 1.12 16.28 -14.73
C GLN A 49 1.30 14.88 -14.12
N LEU A 50 0.92 13.86 -14.89
CA LEU A 50 1.16 12.48 -14.52
C LEU A 50 2.68 12.21 -14.50
N LYS A 51 3.20 11.73 -13.37
CA LYS A 51 4.59 11.31 -13.24
C LYS A 51 4.71 9.85 -13.65
N ILE A 52 5.60 9.57 -14.60
CA ILE A 52 5.91 8.20 -15.04
C ILE A 52 7.13 7.71 -14.24
N PRO A 53 7.04 6.55 -13.55
CA PRO A 53 8.19 5.98 -12.85
C PRO A 53 9.33 5.64 -13.82
N PRO A 54 10.59 5.74 -13.38
CA PRO A 54 11.73 5.33 -14.21
C PRO A 54 11.71 3.81 -14.44
N VAL A 55 12.20 3.38 -15.59
CA VAL A 55 12.45 1.95 -15.84
C VAL A 55 13.75 1.55 -15.13
N LEU A 56 13.71 0.47 -14.35
CA LEU A 56 14.89 -0.09 -13.69
C LEU A 56 15.72 -0.88 -14.69
N ALA A 57 16.99 -0.53 -14.84
CA ALA A 57 17.95 -1.34 -15.58
C ALA A 57 18.50 -2.48 -14.70
N PRO A 58 18.81 -3.66 -15.28
CA PRO A 58 19.48 -4.72 -14.54
C PRO A 58 20.91 -4.29 -14.16
N GLU A 59 21.39 -4.72 -13.00
CA GLU A 59 22.79 -4.53 -12.59
C GLU A 59 23.74 -5.36 -13.47
N ARG A 60 23.28 -6.54 -13.90
CA ARG A 60 23.98 -7.39 -14.86
C ARG A 60 23.02 -8.35 -15.55
N THR A 61 23.38 -8.80 -16.75
CA THR A 61 22.71 -9.88 -17.47
C THR A 61 23.75 -10.90 -17.90
N VAL A 62 23.44 -12.19 -17.69
CA VAL A 62 24.29 -13.31 -18.08
C VAL A 62 23.49 -14.32 -18.89
N LEU A 63 24.18 -15.22 -19.56
CA LEU A 63 23.59 -16.40 -20.19
C LEU A 63 23.79 -17.61 -19.29
N ASP A 64 22.75 -18.42 -19.10
CA ASP A 64 22.88 -19.71 -18.44
C ASP A 64 23.51 -20.76 -19.38
N SER A 65 23.75 -21.97 -18.87
CA SER A 65 24.33 -23.07 -19.64
C SER A 65 23.49 -23.51 -20.86
N ALA A 66 22.22 -23.11 -20.91
CA ALA A 66 21.31 -23.36 -22.03
C ALA A 66 21.17 -22.12 -22.95
N GLY A 67 21.98 -21.08 -22.76
CA GLY A 67 21.95 -19.86 -23.55
C GLY A 67 20.78 -18.90 -23.25
N ARG A 68 20.03 -19.13 -22.17
CA ARG A 68 18.90 -18.26 -21.77
C ARG A 68 19.40 -17.07 -20.97
N ARG A 69 18.78 -15.90 -21.17
CA ARG A 69 19.10 -14.69 -20.42
C ARG A 69 18.62 -14.81 -18.97
N LEU A 70 19.53 -14.47 -18.05
CA LEU A 70 19.26 -14.26 -16.64
C LEU A 70 19.69 -12.84 -16.27
N SER A 71 18.72 -11.99 -15.93
CA SER A 71 18.97 -10.58 -15.57
C SER A 71 18.83 -10.37 -14.08
N TYR A 72 19.81 -9.72 -13.48
CA TYR A 72 19.86 -9.44 -12.05
C TYR A 72 19.46 -8.00 -11.81
N TYR A 73 18.44 -7.80 -10.98
CA TYR A 73 17.94 -6.51 -10.58
C TYR A 73 18.18 -6.30 -9.09
N ARG A 74 18.20 -5.05 -8.68
CA ARG A 74 18.33 -4.67 -7.28
C ARG A 74 17.41 -3.50 -6.96
N ILE A 75 16.66 -3.64 -5.87
CA ILE A 75 15.84 -2.57 -5.30
C ILE A 75 16.21 -2.40 -3.84
N ARG A 76 16.38 -1.14 -3.43
CA ARG A 76 16.65 -0.74 -2.05
C ARG A 76 15.41 -0.08 -1.46
N GLN A 77 14.77 -0.74 -0.51
CA GLN A 77 13.67 -0.15 0.25
C GLN A 77 14.24 0.87 1.22
N THR A 78 13.97 2.15 0.98
CA THR A 78 14.60 3.28 1.71
C THR A 78 13.58 4.37 2.00
N PRO A 79 13.79 5.18 3.05
CA PRO A 79 13.07 6.44 3.20
C PRO A 79 13.32 7.37 2.02
N GLY A 80 12.29 8.14 1.66
CA GLY A 80 12.38 9.18 0.67
C GLY A 80 11.37 10.28 0.91
N LEU A 81 11.32 11.22 -0.05
CA LEU A 81 10.45 12.38 -0.01
C LEU A 81 9.70 12.48 -1.34
N ALA A 82 8.38 12.63 -1.27
CA ALA A 82 7.51 12.73 -2.43
C ALA A 82 6.67 14.02 -2.38
N SER A 83 6.57 14.72 -3.51
CA SER A 83 5.62 15.84 -3.68
C SER A 83 4.30 15.30 -4.21
N ILE A 84 3.46 14.78 -3.29
CA ILE A 84 2.11 14.27 -3.60
C ILE A 84 1.15 15.44 -3.77
N LEU A 85 1.19 16.40 -2.84
CA LEU A 85 0.46 17.66 -2.94
C LEU A 85 1.41 18.78 -3.39
N PRO A 86 0.93 19.75 -4.19
CA PRO A 86 1.71 20.96 -4.48
C PRO A 86 2.16 21.64 -3.18
N HIS A 87 3.41 22.12 -3.17
CA HIS A 87 4.01 22.85 -2.03
C HIS A 87 4.25 22.04 -0.75
N PHE A 88 3.92 20.75 -0.73
CA PHE A 88 4.22 19.86 0.39
C PHE A 88 5.22 18.79 0.00
N THR A 89 6.00 18.41 1.00
CA THR A 89 6.87 17.24 0.94
C THR A 89 6.32 16.19 1.90
N THR A 90 6.04 15.01 1.37
CA THR A 90 5.52 13.87 2.12
C THR A 90 6.63 12.84 2.32
N PRO A 91 7.00 12.48 3.57
CA PRO A 91 7.87 11.35 3.82
C PRO A 91 7.24 10.06 3.31
N VAL A 92 8.03 9.24 2.61
CA VAL A 92 7.60 7.95 2.07
C VAL A 92 8.62 6.87 2.40
N LEU A 93 8.16 5.63 2.48
CA LEU A 93 9.00 4.44 2.52
C LEU A 93 8.84 3.77 1.17
N GLY A 94 9.84 3.91 0.29
CA GLY A 94 9.69 3.59 -1.13
C GLY A 94 10.71 2.57 -1.62
N TYR A 95 10.35 1.88 -2.71
CA TYR A 95 11.31 1.14 -3.52
C TYR A 95 12.23 2.14 -4.23
N ASN A 96 13.53 2.06 -3.97
CA ASN A 96 14.53 3.08 -4.33
C ASN A 96 14.18 4.49 -3.82
N GLY A 97 13.47 4.59 -2.69
CA GLY A 97 13.15 5.86 -2.05
C GLY A 97 12.12 6.71 -2.80
N ILE A 98 11.48 6.17 -3.84
CA ILE A 98 10.47 6.88 -4.64
C ILE A 98 9.12 6.18 -4.59
N ILE A 99 8.06 6.92 -4.94
CA ILE A 99 6.70 6.40 -5.11
C ILE A 99 6.07 6.96 -6.41
N PRO A 100 5.50 6.10 -7.27
CA PRO A 100 5.65 4.64 -7.29
C PRO A 100 7.12 4.21 -7.42
N GLY A 101 7.40 2.96 -7.06
CA GLY A 101 8.71 2.36 -7.30
C GLY A 101 9.04 2.27 -8.80
N PRO A 102 10.31 2.05 -9.16
CA PRO A 102 10.72 1.87 -10.56
C PRO A 102 9.94 0.76 -11.27
N THR A 103 9.70 0.94 -12.57
CA THR A 103 9.11 -0.09 -13.43
C THR A 103 10.18 -1.12 -13.81
N ILE A 104 9.93 -2.40 -13.55
CA ILE A 104 10.75 -3.49 -14.10
C ILE A 104 10.06 -3.98 -15.38
N SER A 105 10.76 -3.93 -16.51
CA SER A 105 10.24 -4.38 -17.82
C SER A 105 11.05 -5.57 -18.29
N VAL A 106 10.39 -6.71 -18.51
CA VAL A 106 11.05 -7.98 -18.82
C VAL A 106 10.32 -8.65 -19.98
N GLU A 107 11.09 -9.17 -20.94
CA GLU A 107 10.56 -9.98 -22.02
C GLU A 107 10.14 -11.36 -21.51
N GLN A 108 9.01 -11.87 -22.00
CA GLN A 108 8.54 -13.22 -21.65
C GLN A 108 9.64 -14.27 -21.92
N GLY A 109 9.82 -15.19 -20.97
CA GLY A 109 10.85 -16.24 -21.04
C GLY A 109 12.23 -15.82 -20.53
N THR A 110 12.46 -14.52 -20.27
CA THR A 110 13.68 -14.07 -19.58
C THR A 110 13.55 -14.35 -18.08
N LYS A 111 14.52 -15.07 -17.52
CA LYS A 111 14.60 -15.26 -16.06
C LYS A 111 15.15 -14.00 -15.42
N ILE A 112 14.65 -13.67 -14.23
CA ILE A 112 15.21 -12.60 -13.43
C ILE A 112 15.54 -13.09 -12.04
N SER A 113 16.52 -12.45 -11.41
CA SER A 113 16.70 -12.52 -9.97
C SER A 113 16.68 -11.10 -9.43
N LEU A 114 15.81 -10.83 -8.47
CA LEU A 114 15.60 -9.51 -7.91
C LEU A 114 16.04 -9.49 -6.45
N ARG A 115 17.12 -8.77 -6.16
CA ARG A 115 17.56 -8.50 -4.80
C ARG A 115 16.78 -7.36 -4.19
N MET A 116 16.08 -7.64 -3.10
CA MET A 116 15.40 -6.66 -2.26
C MET A 116 16.22 -6.40 -1.01
N ASP A 117 16.82 -5.21 -0.89
CA ASP A 117 17.48 -4.77 0.35
C ASP A 117 16.49 -4.02 1.24
N ASN A 118 16.33 -4.44 2.50
CA ASN A 118 15.59 -3.68 3.48
C ASN A 118 16.51 -2.67 4.19
N LEU A 119 16.54 -1.43 3.69
CA LEU A 119 17.31 -0.32 4.26
C LEU A 119 16.40 0.69 4.99
N LEU A 120 15.16 0.30 5.32
CA LEU A 120 14.22 1.12 6.07
C LEU A 120 14.71 1.36 7.52
N PRO A 121 14.16 2.36 8.23
CA PRO A 121 14.39 2.52 9.67
C PRO A 121 13.97 1.26 10.43
N LEU A 122 14.53 1.03 11.62
CA LEU A 122 14.20 -0.18 12.39
C LEU A 122 12.71 -0.21 12.76
N VAL A 123 12.17 0.96 13.10
CA VAL A 123 10.77 1.16 13.50
C VAL A 123 10.11 2.22 12.63
N HIS A 124 8.79 2.09 12.40
CA HIS A 124 8.01 3.05 11.64
C HIS A 124 8.00 4.40 12.35
N PRO A 125 8.41 5.50 11.68
CA PRO A 125 8.61 6.80 12.33
C PRO A 125 7.33 7.37 12.96
N GLN A 126 6.16 7.02 12.42
CA GLN A 126 4.86 7.48 12.93
C GLN A 126 4.12 6.46 13.79
N TYR A 127 4.39 5.17 13.63
CA TYR A 127 3.53 4.09 14.18
C TYR A 127 4.29 3.12 15.09
N GLY A 128 5.61 3.24 15.22
CA GLY A 128 6.43 2.52 16.20
C GLY A 128 6.63 1.01 15.97
N HIS A 129 5.95 0.38 15.01
CA HIS A 129 6.14 -1.05 14.71
C HIS A 129 7.44 -1.30 13.92
N VAL A 130 7.98 -2.52 14.03
CA VAL A 130 9.19 -2.92 13.29
C VAL A 130 8.90 -2.99 11.79
N LEU A 131 9.82 -2.47 10.97
CA LEU A 131 9.70 -2.46 9.51
C LEU A 131 10.37 -3.67 8.86
N ASN A 132 9.81 -4.84 9.13
CA ASN A 132 10.11 -6.04 8.34
C ASN A 132 9.34 -5.99 7.01
N THR A 133 9.91 -6.58 5.96
CA THR A 133 9.29 -6.53 4.62
C THR A 133 9.18 -7.91 4.00
N SER A 134 8.13 -8.12 3.21
CA SER A 134 7.96 -9.25 2.29
C SER A 134 7.40 -8.67 1.00
N THR A 135 8.03 -8.96 -0.14
CA THR A 135 7.62 -8.37 -1.43
C THR A 135 6.97 -9.43 -2.28
N HIS A 136 5.72 -9.17 -2.68
CA HIS A 136 4.96 -10.04 -3.57
C HIS A 136 4.90 -9.45 -4.98
N LEU A 137 5.27 -10.25 -5.98
CA LEU A 137 5.09 -9.90 -7.38
C LEU A 137 3.71 -10.35 -7.86
N HIS A 138 2.72 -9.48 -7.69
CA HIS A 138 1.34 -9.79 -8.05
C HIS A 138 1.19 -10.16 -9.53
N GLY A 139 0.65 -11.34 -9.79
CA GLY A 139 0.45 -11.89 -11.14
C GLY A 139 1.57 -12.81 -11.63
N SER A 140 2.67 -12.94 -10.88
CA SER A 140 3.69 -13.97 -11.14
C SER A 140 3.25 -15.32 -10.58
N ALA A 141 3.59 -16.41 -11.28
CA ALA A 141 3.47 -17.77 -10.76
C ALA A 141 4.81 -18.23 -10.13
N SER A 142 5.37 -17.38 -9.26
CA SER A 142 6.63 -17.66 -8.56
C SER A 142 6.49 -18.86 -7.61
N LEU A 143 7.60 -19.53 -7.33
CA LEU A 143 7.60 -20.62 -6.34
C LEU A 143 7.28 -20.08 -4.93
N PRO A 144 6.75 -20.90 -4.00
CA PRO A 144 6.29 -20.42 -2.69
C PRO A 144 7.32 -19.60 -1.90
N GLN A 145 8.60 -19.98 -1.94
CA GLN A 145 9.67 -19.25 -1.26
C GLN A 145 10.01 -17.88 -1.88
N PHE A 146 9.53 -17.59 -3.09
CA PHE A 146 9.73 -16.34 -3.82
C PHE A 146 8.42 -15.57 -4.03
N ASP A 147 7.30 -16.05 -3.53
CA ASP A 147 6.00 -15.41 -3.79
C ASP A 147 5.72 -14.22 -2.86
N GLY A 148 6.52 -14.05 -1.79
CA GLY A 148 6.29 -12.98 -0.81
C GLY A 148 5.23 -13.35 0.21
N TYR A 149 5.31 -14.57 0.75
CA TYR A 149 4.47 -15.00 1.87
C TYR A 149 4.56 -14.00 3.04
N ALA A 150 3.44 -13.72 3.69
CA ALA A 150 3.33 -12.64 4.66
C ALA A 150 4.27 -12.81 5.88
N SER A 151 4.62 -14.04 6.25
CA SER A 151 5.56 -14.32 7.34
C SER A 151 7.00 -14.59 6.87
N ASP A 152 7.26 -14.56 5.56
CA ASP A 152 8.61 -14.68 4.99
C ASP A 152 9.27 -13.29 4.95
N LEU A 153 9.69 -12.87 6.14
CA LEU A 153 10.10 -11.50 6.42
C LEU A 153 11.59 -11.28 6.22
N THR A 154 11.94 -10.13 5.66
CA THR A 154 13.29 -9.57 5.57
C THR A 154 13.45 -8.42 6.58
N PRO A 155 14.20 -8.63 7.69
CA PRO A 155 14.53 -7.60 8.67
C PRO A 155 15.42 -6.48 8.12
N LYS A 156 15.53 -5.38 8.88
CA LYS A 156 16.43 -4.26 8.56
C LYS A 156 17.87 -4.74 8.37
N GLY A 157 18.52 -4.24 7.32
CA GLY A 157 19.92 -4.53 7.00
C GLY A 157 20.12 -5.87 6.30
N LEU A 158 19.08 -6.70 6.20
CA LEU A 158 19.12 -7.94 5.43
C LEU A 158 18.54 -7.71 4.02
N CYS A 159 18.79 -8.68 3.15
CA CYS A 159 18.25 -8.71 1.80
C CYS A 159 17.73 -10.10 1.48
N LYS A 160 16.85 -10.18 0.47
CA LYS A 160 16.35 -11.43 -0.09
C LYS A 160 16.39 -11.37 -1.61
N ASP A 161 16.84 -12.45 -2.22
CA ASP A 161 16.79 -12.65 -3.67
C ASP A 161 15.49 -13.39 -4.02
N TYR A 162 14.73 -12.82 -4.96
CA TYR A 162 13.48 -13.36 -5.50
C TYR A 162 13.72 -13.85 -6.93
N GLU A 163 13.13 -14.98 -7.32
CA GLU A 163 13.29 -15.61 -8.65
C GLU A 163 11.95 -15.90 -9.35
#